data_AF-A0A534IL74-F1
#
_entry.id   AF-A0A534IL74-F1
#
_cell.length_a   1.000
_cell.length_b   1.000
_cell.length_c   1.000
_cell.angle_alpha   90.00
_cell.angle_beta   90.00
_cell.angle_gamma   90.00
#
_symmetry.space_group_name_H-M   'P 1'
#
loop_
_entity.id
_entity.type
_entity.pdbx_description
1 polymer ?
#
loop_
_entity_poly.entity_id
_entity_poly.type
_entity_poly.pdbx_seq_one_letter_code
_entity_poly.pdbx_strand_id
1 'polypeptide(L)' 'MGAAQREARRKKLKELARDPKYLNRFVALHEGRILDHDDELNALVQRVLHRDEEPIFVERVNPGGRPTVVRGPGFRVSPR' A
#
# COMPACT_ATOMS: atom_id res chain seq x y z
N MET A 1 -6.59 12.00 -7.40
CA MET A 1 -5.14 11.79 -7.15
C MET A 1 -4.30 12.71 -8.01
N GLY A 2 -3.60 13.67 -7.40
CA GLY A 2 -2.60 14.48 -8.09
C GLY A 2 -1.42 13.61 -8.59
N ALA A 3 -0.79 14.03 -9.69
CA ALA A 3 0.35 13.32 -10.28
C ALA A 3 1.51 13.12 -9.27
N ALA A 4 1.75 14.12 -8.41
CA ALA A 4 2.81 14.11 -7.41
C ALA A 4 2.72 12.95 -6.40
N GLN A 5 1.53 12.61 -5.91
CA GLN A 5 1.35 11.49 -4.97
C GLN A 5 1.65 10.13 -5.63
N ARG A 6 1.31 9.98 -6.92
CA ARG A 6 1.59 8.75 -7.67
C ARG A 6 3.09 8.56 -7.90
N GLU A 7 3.81 9.64 -8.21
CA GLU A 7 5.27 9.59 -8.37
C GLU A 7 6.00 9.31 -7.06
N ALA A 8 5.62 9.97 -5.97
CA ALA A 8 6.20 9.73 -4.65
C ALA A 8 6.01 8.27 -4.20
N ARG A 9 4.81 7.71 -4.41
CA ARG A 9 4.50 6.31 -4.10
C ARG A 9 5.35 5.35 -4.93
N ARG A 10 5.45 5.58 -6.25
CA ARG A 10 6.25 4.74 -7.15
C ARG A 10 7.74 4.79 -6.80
N LYS A 11 8.27 5.97 -6.44
CA LYS A 11 9.64 6.12 -5.97
C LYS A 11 9.86 5.31 -4.69
N LYS A 12 8.95 5.43 -3.72
CA LYS A 12 9.03 4.71 -2.45
C LYS A 12 9.04 3.20 -2.64
N LEU A 13 8.16 2.66 -3.49
CA LEU A 13 8.12 1.21 -3.76
C LEU A 13 9.41 0.69 -4.39
N LYS A 14 10.03 1.47 -5.28
CA LYS A 14 11.35 1.13 -5.84
C LYS A 14 12.44 1.11 -4.76
N GLU A 15 12.39 2.01 -3.80
CA GLU A 15 13.31 2.00 -2.66
C GLU A 15 13.07 0.78 -1.77
N LEU A 16 11.81 0.45 -1.47
CA LEU A 16 11.45 -0.71 -0.65
C LEU A 16 11.83 -2.03 -1.30
N ALA A 17 11.81 -2.12 -2.64
CA ALA A 17 12.25 -3.30 -3.35
C ALA A 17 13.76 -3.57 -3.22
N ARG A 18 14.56 -2.62 -2.73
CA ARG A 18 15.98 -2.81 -2.44
C ARG A 18 16.24 -3.34 -1.03
N ASP A 19 15.23 -3.30 -0.17
CA ASP A 19 15.34 -3.75 1.21
C ASP A 19 14.70 -5.15 1.34
N PRO A 20 15.49 -6.18 1.71
CA PRO A 20 14.99 -7.55 1.90
C PRO A 20 13.82 -7.65 2.88
N LYS A 21 13.71 -6.71 3.83
CA LYS A 21 12.62 -6.68 4.81
C LYS A 21 11.24 -6.49 4.16
N TYR A 22 11.19 -5.75 3.06
CA TYR A 22 9.95 -5.40 2.37
C TYR A 22 9.80 -6.12 1.03
N LEU A 23 10.90 -6.61 0.43
CA LEU A 23 10.87 -7.34 -0.83
C LEU A 23 9.87 -8.51 -0.78
N ASN A 24 9.03 -8.62 -1.82
CA ASN A 24 7.96 -9.60 -1.97
C ASN A 24 6.81 -9.53 -0.95
N ARG A 25 6.81 -8.55 -0.05
CA ARG A 25 5.75 -8.33 0.96
C ARG A 25 4.76 -7.25 0.52
N PHE A 26 3.58 -7.25 1.10
CA PHE A 26 2.63 -6.16 1.04
C PHE A 26 3.03 -5.06 2.03
N VAL A 27 2.88 -3.81 1.61
CA VAL A 27 3.12 -2.62 2.44
C VAL A 27 1.92 -1.71 2.39
N ALA A 28 1.53 -1.20 3.54
CA ALA A 28 0.52 -0.17 3.68
C ALA A 28 1.19 1.20 3.71
N LEU A 29 0.75 2.09 2.83
CA LEU A 29 1.33 3.40 2.60
C LEU A 29 0.29 4.50 2.82
N HIS A 30 0.67 5.51 3.58
CA HIS A 30 -0.09 6.76 3.74
C HIS A 30 0.87 7.93 3.57
N GLU A 31 0.55 8.84 2.65
CA GLU A 31 1.39 10.02 2.31
C GLU A 31 2.88 9.71 2.09
N GLY A 32 3.20 8.53 1.52
CA GLY A 32 4.57 8.10 1.26
C GLY A 32 5.32 7.50 2.46
N ARG A 33 4.65 7.36 3.62
CA ARG A 33 5.15 6.67 4.81
C ARG A 33 4.60 5.24 4.86
N ILE A 34 5.40 4.31 5.37
CA ILE A 34 4.96 2.94 5.65
C ILE A 34 4.25 2.94 6.99
N LEU A 35 3.00 2.48 7.01
CA LEU A 35 2.23 2.27 8.24
C LEU A 35 2.42 0.86 8.80
N ASP A 36 2.49 -0.14 7.91
CA ASP A 36 2.60 -1.55 8.26
C ASP A 36 3.04 -2.36 7.03
N HIS A 37 3.47 -3.61 7.23
CA HIS A 37 3.83 -4.55 6.18
C HIS A 37 3.51 -6.00 6.58
N ASP A 38 3.21 -6.84 5.59
CA ASP A 38 2.90 -8.26 5.81
C ASP A 38 3.17 -9.09 4.56
N ASP A 39 3.38 -10.38 4.70
CA ASP A 39 3.38 -11.31 3.55
C ASP A 39 1.96 -11.64 3.07
N GLU A 40 0.94 -11.52 3.92
CA GLU A 40 -0.46 -11.75 3.58
C GLU A 40 -1.25 -10.44 3.40
N LEU A 41 -1.84 -10.28 2.21
CA LEU A 41 -2.64 -9.10 1.87
C LEU A 41 -3.83 -8.90 2.83
N ASN A 42 -4.60 -9.97 3.09
CA ASN A 42 -5.81 -9.89 3.89
C ASN A 42 -5.49 -9.54 5.35
N ALA A 43 -4.44 -10.14 5.92
CA ALA A 43 -4.00 -9.82 7.27
C ALA A 43 -3.58 -8.35 7.40
N LEU A 44 -2.80 -7.85 6.43
CA LEU A 44 -2.42 -6.44 6.38
C LEU A 44 -3.63 -5.51 6.26
N VAL A 45 -4.56 -5.83 5.35
CA VAL A 45 -5.78 -5.05 5.13
C VAL A 45 -6.60 -4.95 6.42
N GLN A 46 -6.84 -6.07 7.11
CA GLN A 46 -7.58 -6.08 8.38
C GLN A 46 -6.91 -5.18 9.44
N ARG A 47 -5.58 -5.20 9.55
CA ARG A 47 -4.86 -4.35 10.51
C ARG A 47 -4.94 -2.86 10.18
N VAL A 48 -4.88 -2.50 8.90
CA VAL A 48 -4.90 -1.08 8.49
C VAL A 48 -6.30 -0.55 8.24
N LEU A 49 -7.33 -1.41 8.20
CA LEU A 49 -8.72 -0.99 8.04
C LEU A 49 -9.21 -0.15 9.22
N HIS A 50 -8.74 -0.48 10.43
CA HIS A 50 -9.14 0.19 11.67
C HIS A 50 -8.32 1.46 11.99
N ARG A 51 -7.38 1.83 11.12
CA ARG A 51 -6.54 3.01 11.31
C ARG A 51 -7.26 4.29 10.92
N ASP A 52 -6.97 5.40 11.60
CA ASP A 52 -7.61 6.70 11.33
C ASP A 52 -7.07 7.38 10.07
N GLU A 53 -5.88 7.01 9.59
CA GLU A 53 -5.26 7.60 8.41
C GLU A 53 -6.08 7.36 7.13
N GLU A 54 -6.29 8.42 6.33
CA GLU A 54 -6.96 8.34 5.03
C GLU A 54 -6.27 9.24 3.99
N PRO A 55 -5.99 8.77 2.75
CA PRO A 55 -6.17 7.41 2.24
C PRO A 55 -4.99 6.49 2.58
N ILE A 56 -5.26 5.18 2.72
CA ILE A 56 -4.26 4.12 2.87
C ILE A 56 -4.22 3.27 1.59
N PHE A 57 -3.01 3.08 1.05
CA PHE A 57 -2.74 2.25 -0.12
C PHE A 57 -2.02 0.98 0.28
N VAL A 58 -2.47 -0.17 -0.19
CA VAL A 58 -1.76 -1.43 0.01
C VAL A 58 -1.19 -1.90 -1.32
N GLU A 59 0.13 -2.08 -1.34
CA GLU A 59 0.87 -2.48 -2.54
C GLU A 59 1.81 -3.64 -2.23
N ARG A 60 1.95 -4.57 -3.17
CA ARG A 60 3.01 -5.56 -3.09
C ARG A 60 4.32 -4.94 -3.57
N VAL A 61 5.36 -5.05 -2.77
CA VAL A 61 6.72 -4.65 -3.12
C VAL A 61 7.30 -5.70 -4.06
N ASN A 62 6.91 -5.60 -5.31
CA ASN A 62 7.47 -6.32 -6.45
C ASN A 62 7.34 -5.37 -7.66
N PRO A 63 8.36 -5.21 -8.52
CA PRO A 63 8.35 -4.27 -9.65
C PRO A 63 7.16 -4.33 -10.64
N GLY A 64 6.25 -5.30 -10.54
CA GLY A 64 5.08 -5.45 -11.43
C GLY A 64 3.68 -5.34 -10.79
N GLY A 65 3.54 -5.13 -9.48
CA GLY A 65 2.23 -5.08 -8.81
C GLY A 65 1.44 -3.79 -9.08
N ARG A 66 0.12 -3.87 -9.29
CA ARG A 66 -0.76 -2.69 -9.29
C ARG A 66 -1.25 -2.39 -7.86
N PRO A 67 -1.34 -1.11 -7.45
CA PRO A 67 -1.87 -0.72 -6.16
C PRO A 67 -3.31 -1.16 -5.96
N THR A 68 -3.62 -1.67 -4.77
CA THR A 68 -5.02 -1.83 -4.33
C THR A 68 -5.35 -0.70 -3.34
N VAL A 69 -6.42 0.05 -3.62
CA VAL A 69 -6.93 1.09 -2.71
C VAL A 69 -7.88 0.43 -1.74
N VAL A 70 -7.60 0.54 -0.44
CA VAL A 70 -8.38 -0.13 0.61
C VAL A 70 -9.37 0.84 1.26
N ARG A 71 -9.01 2.13 1.35
CA ARG A 71 -9.85 3.18 1.95
C ARG A 71 -9.74 4.49 1.16
N GLY A 72 -10.88 5.03 0.75
CA GLY A 72 -10.98 6.32 0.05
C GLY A 72 -12.43 6.64 -0.37
N PRO A 73 -12.77 7.92 -0.58
CA PRO A 73 -14.12 8.32 -0.94
C PRO A 73 -14.55 7.66 -2.26
N GLY A 74 -15.61 6.84 -2.19
CA GLY A 74 -16.22 6.16 -3.34
C GLY A 74 -15.78 4.73 -3.62
N PHE A 75 -15.00 4.06 -2.74
CA PHE A 75 -14.54 2.69 -2.98
C PHE A 75 -15.40 1.63 -2.25
N ARG A 76 -16.06 0.73 -3.00
CA ARG A 76 -16.61 -0.53 -2.47
C ARG A 76 -15.57 -1.62 -2.69
N VAL A 77 -15.15 -2.27 -1.61
CA VAL A 77 -14.30 -3.46 -1.69
C VAL A 77 -15.17 -4.59 -2.26
N SER A 78 -14.98 -4.96 -3.52
CA SER A 78 -15.59 -6.19 -4.04
C SER A 78 -14.84 -7.38 -3.42
N PRO A 79 -15.49 -8.19 -2.57
CA PRO A 79 -14.92 -9.47 -2.20
C PRO A 79 -14.93 -10.34 -3.47
N ARG A 80 -13.81 -11.00 -3.74
CA ARG A 80 -13.77 -12.08 -4.72
C ARG A 80 -14.47 -13.31 -4.16
#